data_AF-A0A0L0S901-F1
#
_entry.id   AF-A0A0L0S901-F1
#
_cell.length_a   1.000
_cell.length_b   1.000
_cell.length_c   1.000
_cell.angle_alpha   90.00
_cell.angle_beta   90.00
_cell.angle_gamma   90.00
#
_symmetry.space_group_name_H-M   'P 1'
#
loop_
_entity.id
_entity.type
_entity.pdbx_description
1 polymer ?
#
loop_
_entity_poly.entity_id
_entity_poly.type
_entity_poly.pdbx_seq_one_letter_code
_entity_poly.pdbx_strand_id
1 'polypeptide(L)'
;MPGKLRALTTTARLLQLAAASVRRATLHRPALLPLRDRPIHRNAPVRTVATNTNNSPLPPESKWVTARPSAPRLRDQPTDTTPNPDIFLNDMTSEELRALPPLVDPEPGTRAHELYLNYMQVVGDLHRAARESRDAADPGLVRLVAVSKTKPASDILALYECTRHDHFGENYVQELVDKAKELPRTLQWHFIGHLQTNKAKVLTSIPNLYVVETVDSLKLARELDKHWGKHHAATREPPLRIFLQANTSGESSKAGFATVTALIETVRTIRAELSNLQVAGLMTIGEPGCGDRDFATLHNWAEQVEQDAEKLDQETPNLHAMSHPLELSMGMSDDYAVAIKHGSTNVRVGSAIFGSRTYKTSEAQAKADAARMAARLAAKATSASAAVDPKP
;
A
#
# COMPACT_ATOMS: atom_id res chain seq x y z
N MET A 1 -12.38 -50.45 -26.19
CA MET A 1 -10.92 -50.44 -25.96
C MET A 1 -10.25 -50.18 -27.31
N PRO A 2 -10.02 -48.92 -27.69
CA PRO A 2 -8.80 -48.19 -27.34
C PRO A 2 -9.06 -46.71 -26.98
N GLY A 3 -8.45 -46.17 -25.93
CA GLY A 3 -8.67 -44.76 -25.57
C GLY A 3 -7.77 -44.18 -24.47
N LYS A 4 -6.97 -45.02 -23.79
CA LYS A 4 -6.10 -44.57 -22.68
C LYS A 4 -4.62 -44.40 -23.03
N LEU A 5 -4.21 -44.59 -24.30
CA LEU A 5 -2.80 -44.51 -24.70
C LEU A 5 -2.36 -43.20 -25.37
N ARG A 6 -3.28 -42.24 -25.65
CA ARG A 6 -2.92 -40.93 -26.24
C ARG A 6 -2.71 -39.81 -25.23
N ALA A 7 -3.15 -39.98 -23.97
CA ALA A 7 -2.99 -38.95 -22.94
C ALA A 7 -1.60 -38.97 -22.27
N LEU A 8 -0.92 -40.12 -22.26
CA LEU A 8 0.39 -40.28 -21.60
C LEU A 8 1.59 -39.80 -22.43
N THR A 9 1.44 -39.63 -23.75
CA THR A 9 2.51 -39.14 -24.62
C THR A 9 2.58 -37.61 -24.70
N THR A 10 1.48 -36.90 -24.41
CA THR A 10 1.46 -35.43 -24.43
C THR A 10 2.05 -34.83 -23.15
N THR A 11 1.83 -35.46 -21.99
CA THR A 11 2.37 -34.99 -20.70
C THR A 11 3.89 -35.21 -20.60
N ALA A 12 4.42 -36.26 -21.22
CA ALA A 12 5.86 -36.52 -21.27
C ALA A 12 6.64 -35.51 -22.15
N ARG A 13 6.01 -34.97 -23.21
CA ARG A 13 6.62 -33.95 -24.08
C ARG A 13 6.67 -32.57 -23.44
N LEU A 14 5.69 -32.23 -22.60
CA LEU A 14 5.67 -30.96 -21.84
C LEU A 14 6.72 -30.92 -20.72
N LEU A 15 6.97 -32.04 -20.05
CA LEU A 15 8.04 -32.14 -19.04
C LEU A 15 9.46 -32.07 -19.63
N GLN A 16 9.68 -32.58 -20.85
CA GLN A 16 10.98 -32.45 -21.52
C GLN A 16 11.28 -31.02 -22.02
N LEU A 17 10.26 -30.25 -22.39
CA LEU A 17 10.43 -28.85 -22.79
C LEU A 17 10.68 -27.91 -21.59
N ALA A 18 10.04 -28.18 -20.44
CA ALA A 18 10.30 -27.43 -19.20
C ALA A 18 11.74 -27.66 -18.66
N ALA A 19 12.24 -28.90 -18.74
CA ALA A 19 13.61 -29.22 -18.30
C ALA A 19 14.71 -28.62 -19.22
N ALA A 20 14.42 -28.39 -20.50
CA ALA A 20 15.33 -27.73 -21.44
C ALA A 20 15.40 -26.20 -21.22
N SER A 21 14.31 -25.57 -20.78
CA SER A 21 14.28 -24.13 -20.51
C SER A 21 15.01 -23.76 -19.21
N VAL A 22 14.95 -24.60 -18.18
CA VAL A 22 15.68 -24.41 -16.91
C VAL A 22 17.20 -24.62 -17.08
N ARG A 23 17.63 -25.49 -18.01
CA ARG A 23 19.07 -25.68 -18.32
C ARG A 23 19.68 -24.57 -19.17
N ARG A 24 18.89 -23.71 -19.82
CA ARG A 24 19.39 -22.58 -20.62
C ARG A 24 19.59 -21.30 -19.79
N ALA A 25 19.02 -21.24 -18.58
CA ALA A 25 19.17 -20.12 -17.66
C ALA A 25 20.37 -20.23 -16.70
N THR A 26 21.12 -21.34 -16.72
CA THR A 26 22.26 -21.59 -15.80
C THR A 26 23.64 -21.52 -16.44
N LEU A 27 23.76 -21.02 -17.67
CA LEU A 27 25.05 -20.85 -18.36
C LEU A 27 25.18 -19.45 -18.95
N HIS A 28 25.33 -18.43 -18.10
CA HIS A 28 26.16 -17.27 -18.42
C HIS A 28 26.69 -16.63 -17.13
N ARG A 29 27.88 -17.09 -16.73
CA ARG A 29 28.73 -16.44 -15.75
C ARG A 29 30.00 -16.03 -16.49
N PRO A 30 30.27 -14.74 -16.75
CA PRO A 30 31.61 -14.34 -17.19
C PRO A 30 32.51 -14.22 -15.96
N ALA A 31 33.67 -14.86 -16.06
CA ALA A 31 34.74 -14.81 -15.07
C ALA A 31 35.41 -13.42 -15.03
N LEU A 32 35.87 -13.05 -13.83
CA LEU A 32 36.62 -11.86 -13.48
C LEU A 32 37.95 -11.74 -14.25
N LEU A 33 38.33 -10.50 -14.57
CA LEU A 33 39.73 -10.10 -14.83
C LEU A 33 40.05 -8.89 -13.93
N PRO A 34 41.27 -8.80 -13.37
CA PRO A 34 41.59 -7.89 -12.27
C PRO A 34 42.05 -6.53 -12.78
N LEU A 35 41.53 -5.45 -12.20
CA LEU A 35 42.06 -4.11 -12.42
C LEU A 35 43.27 -3.89 -11.50
N ARG A 36 44.41 -3.66 -12.16
CA ARG A 36 45.71 -3.32 -11.60
C ARG A 36 45.77 -1.87 -11.11
N ASP A 37 46.63 -1.69 -10.11
CA ASP A 37 47.07 -0.46 -9.46
C ASP A 37 47.44 0.72 -10.37
N ARG A 38 47.21 1.94 -9.82
CA ARG A 38 48.16 3.07 -9.60
C ARG A 38 47.52 4.45 -9.89
N PRO A 39 48.06 5.58 -9.37
CA PRO A 39 48.73 5.80 -8.09
C PRO A 39 48.22 7.05 -7.33
N ILE A 40 48.65 7.12 -6.07
CA ILE A 40 48.51 8.20 -5.10
C ILE A 40 49.36 9.43 -5.52
N HIS A 41 48.79 10.63 -5.45
CA HIS A 41 49.56 11.87 -5.31
C HIS A 41 49.17 12.60 -4.00
N ARG A 42 50.12 12.64 -3.07
CA ARG A 42 50.18 13.56 -1.93
C ARG A 42 50.92 14.83 -2.33
N ASN A 43 50.39 16.00 -1.98
CA ASN A 43 51.04 17.01 -1.12
C ASN A 43 50.28 18.37 -1.16
N ALA A 44 49.62 18.70 -0.04
CA ALA A 44 49.80 19.87 0.84
C ALA A 44 50.40 21.20 0.27
N PRO A 45 50.09 22.40 0.85
CA PRO A 45 49.87 22.58 2.29
C PRO A 45 48.78 23.56 2.77
N VAL A 46 48.53 23.37 4.07
CA VAL A 46 47.78 24.17 5.04
C VAL A 46 48.34 25.58 5.18
N ARG A 47 47.46 26.57 5.39
CA ARG A 47 47.78 27.81 6.11
C ARG A 47 46.64 28.18 7.05
N THR A 48 47.01 28.49 8.28
CA THR A 48 46.14 28.64 9.45
C THR A 48 45.99 30.13 9.84
N VAL A 49 44.83 30.45 10.44
CA VAL A 49 44.51 31.57 11.37
C VAL A 49 44.57 33.02 10.83
N ALA A 50 43.43 33.74 10.90
CA ALA A 50 43.24 34.87 11.83
C ALA A 50 41.88 35.56 11.66
N THR A 51 41.31 35.90 12.82
CA THR A 51 40.14 36.74 13.11
C THR A 51 40.32 38.20 12.64
N ASN A 52 39.27 38.87 12.13
CA ASN A 52 38.73 40.10 12.74
C ASN A 52 37.48 40.68 12.04
N THR A 53 36.53 41.08 12.89
CA THR A 53 35.58 42.21 12.89
C THR A 53 35.48 43.20 11.71
N ASN A 54 34.23 43.52 11.32
CA ASN A 54 33.58 44.85 11.28
C ASN A 54 32.57 45.05 10.12
N ASN A 55 31.30 45.25 10.50
CA ASN A 55 30.41 46.39 10.20
C ASN A 55 30.15 46.82 8.73
N SER A 56 28.92 46.52 8.25
CA SER A 56 27.91 47.32 7.47
C SER A 56 28.34 48.39 6.42
N PRO A 57 27.50 48.81 5.43
CA PRO A 57 26.02 48.66 5.31
C PRO A 57 25.45 48.30 3.91
N LEU A 58 24.14 48.03 3.87
CA LEU A 58 23.27 47.87 2.69
C LEU A 58 23.18 49.16 1.82
N PRO A 59 22.94 49.05 0.49
CA PRO A 59 22.49 50.17 -0.33
C PRO A 59 20.96 50.17 -0.58
N PRO A 60 20.37 51.32 -0.96
CA PRO A 60 18.96 51.63 -0.75
C PRO A 60 18.04 51.38 -1.97
N GLU A 61 16.75 51.43 -1.67
CA GLU A 61 15.62 51.38 -2.60
C GLU A 61 15.71 52.42 -3.74
N SER A 62 15.33 52.02 -4.95
CA SER A 62 14.85 52.95 -5.98
C SER A 62 13.64 52.39 -6.73
N LYS A 63 12.62 53.24 -6.77
CA LYS A 63 11.31 53.08 -7.40
C LYS A 63 11.43 52.93 -8.91
N TRP A 64 10.72 51.95 -9.48
CA TRP A 64 10.19 52.04 -10.84
C TRP A 64 8.74 51.58 -10.88
N VAL A 65 7.87 52.52 -11.25
CA VAL A 65 6.47 52.32 -11.59
C VAL A 65 6.38 52.16 -13.10
N THR A 66 5.69 51.12 -13.57
CA THR A 66 4.78 51.03 -14.74
C THR A 66 4.94 49.71 -15.50
N ALA A 67 3.88 48.89 -15.47
CA ALA A 67 3.19 48.29 -16.63
C ALA A 67 2.43 47.02 -16.17
N ARG A 68 1.09 47.11 -16.11
CA ARG A 68 0.20 45.96 -16.02
C ARG A 68 0.14 45.28 -17.40
N PRO A 69 0.29 43.95 -17.51
CA PRO A 69 -0.22 43.22 -18.65
C PRO A 69 -1.68 42.83 -18.40
N SER A 70 -2.52 43.14 -19.37
CA SER A 70 -3.95 42.88 -19.47
C SER A 70 -4.26 41.39 -19.37
N ALA A 71 -5.20 41.02 -18.49
CA ALA A 71 -5.78 39.67 -18.44
C ALA A 71 -6.69 39.43 -19.67
N PRO A 72 -6.57 38.29 -20.38
CA PRO A 72 -7.59 37.89 -21.34
C PRO A 72 -8.79 37.30 -20.59
N ARG A 73 -9.99 37.84 -20.86
CA ARG A 73 -11.27 37.28 -20.43
C ARG A 73 -11.48 35.96 -21.18
N LEU A 74 -11.44 34.83 -20.48
CA LEU A 74 -11.99 33.57 -20.98
C LEU A 74 -13.47 33.52 -20.58
N ARG A 75 -14.32 33.32 -21.61
CA ARG A 75 -15.75 33.04 -21.50
C ARG A 75 -15.96 31.80 -20.62
N ASP A 76 -16.89 31.92 -19.67
CA ASP A 76 -17.49 30.77 -19.01
C ASP A 76 -18.20 29.90 -20.06
N GLN A 77 -17.66 28.70 -20.29
CA GLN A 77 -18.37 27.57 -20.87
C GLN A 77 -18.52 26.55 -19.75
N PRO A 78 -19.73 26.00 -19.49
CA PRO A 78 -19.87 24.92 -18.53
C PRO A 78 -19.16 23.68 -19.09
N THR A 79 -18.01 23.34 -18.54
CA THR A 79 -17.38 22.04 -18.79
C THR A 79 -18.21 21.00 -18.06
N ASP A 80 -18.91 20.18 -18.81
CA ASP A 80 -19.47 18.91 -18.35
C ASP A 80 -18.31 18.03 -17.87
N THR A 81 -18.12 17.96 -16.55
CA THR A 81 -16.99 17.27 -15.88
C THR A 81 -17.31 15.82 -15.56
N THR A 82 -18.24 15.18 -16.27
CA THR A 82 -18.36 13.72 -16.18
C THR A 82 -17.09 13.07 -16.72
N PRO A 83 -16.33 12.31 -15.92
CA PRO A 83 -15.12 11.64 -16.40
C PRO A 83 -15.50 10.65 -17.51
N ASN A 84 -14.82 10.72 -18.65
CA ASN A 84 -14.96 9.71 -19.69
C ASN A 84 -14.02 8.53 -19.36
N PRO A 85 -14.54 7.35 -18.98
CA PRO A 85 -13.72 6.18 -18.65
C PRO A 85 -12.88 5.69 -19.84
N ASP A 86 -13.28 6.01 -21.08
CA ASP A 86 -12.54 5.63 -22.30
C ASP A 86 -11.19 6.35 -22.43
N ILE A 87 -11.01 7.50 -21.75
CA ILE A 87 -9.73 8.23 -21.77
C ILE A 87 -8.65 7.45 -21.00
N PHE A 88 -9.04 6.69 -19.97
CA PHE A 88 -8.10 5.94 -19.12
C PHE A 88 -7.68 4.61 -19.75
N LEU A 89 -8.58 3.94 -20.47
CA LEU A 89 -8.27 2.68 -21.16
C LEU A 89 -7.30 2.87 -22.33
N ASN A 90 -7.30 4.06 -22.96
CA ASN A 90 -6.47 4.34 -24.13
C ASN A 90 -4.98 4.60 -23.81
N ASP A 91 -4.66 4.94 -22.56
CA ASP A 91 -3.27 5.18 -22.09
C ASP A 91 -2.65 3.95 -21.39
N MET A 92 -3.40 2.85 -21.28
CA MET A 92 -2.92 1.59 -20.73
C MET A 92 -2.39 0.69 -21.85
N THR A 93 -1.26 0.03 -21.59
CA THR A 93 -0.74 -1.02 -22.47
C THR A 93 -1.76 -2.16 -22.58
N SER A 94 -1.74 -2.87 -23.72
CA SER A 94 -2.62 -4.03 -23.93
C SER A 94 -2.39 -5.18 -22.93
N GLU A 95 -1.28 -5.15 -22.19
CA GLU A 95 -0.94 -6.11 -21.14
C GLU A 95 -1.54 -5.70 -19.79
N GLU A 96 -1.48 -4.41 -19.43
CA GLU A 96 -2.17 -3.84 -18.26
C GLU A 96 -3.70 -4.01 -18.38
N LEU A 97 -4.27 -3.81 -19.57
CA LEU A 97 -5.70 -4.03 -19.83
C LEU A 97 -6.13 -5.50 -19.68
N ARG A 98 -5.24 -6.46 -19.98
CA ARG A 98 -5.52 -7.90 -19.83
C ARG A 98 -5.32 -8.42 -18.41
N ALA A 99 -4.54 -7.72 -17.59
CA ALA A 99 -4.37 -8.01 -16.17
C ALA A 99 -5.56 -7.56 -15.32
N LEU A 100 -6.40 -6.66 -15.85
CA LEU A 100 -7.64 -6.27 -15.21
C LEU A 100 -8.68 -7.41 -15.30
N PRO A 101 -9.30 -7.81 -14.17
CA PRO A 101 -10.32 -8.85 -14.17
C PRO A 101 -11.54 -8.42 -14.99
N PRO A 102 -12.34 -9.36 -15.54
CA PRO A 102 -13.55 -9.01 -16.28
C PRO A 102 -14.50 -8.25 -15.36
N LEU A 103 -14.63 -6.96 -15.64
CA LEU A 103 -15.44 -6.00 -14.89
C LEU A 103 -16.91 -6.33 -15.17
N VAL A 104 -17.69 -6.52 -14.11
CA VAL A 104 -19.15 -6.36 -14.25
C VAL A 104 -19.36 -4.86 -14.27
N ASP A 105 -19.57 -4.30 -15.45
CA ASP A 105 -19.85 -2.87 -15.57
C ASP A 105 -21.09 -2.54 -14.74
N PRO A 106 -20.93 -1.77 -13.64
CA PRO A 106 -22.03 -1.44 -12.77
C PRO A 106 -23.01 -0.51 -13.49
N GLU A 107 -24.30 -0.74 -13.28
CA GLU A 107 -25.37 0.06 -13.88
C GLU A 107 -25.14 1.58 -13.69
N PRO A 108 -25.21 2.38 -14.77
CA PRO A 108 -25.06 3.82 -14.68
C PRO A 108 -25.99 4.48 -13.66
N GLY A 109 -25.48 5.50 -12.96
CA GLY A 109 -26.21 6.21 -11.89
C GLY A 109 -26.31 5.46 -10.56
N THR A 110 -25.77 4.25 -10.43
CA THR A 110 -25.72 3.54 -9.14
C THR A 110 -24.50 3.94 -8.31
N ARG A 111 -24.58 3.73 -6.99
CA ARG A 111 -23.44 3.90 -6.07
C ARG A 111 -22.23 3.03 -6.48
N ALA A 112 -22.48 1.81 -6.97
CA ALA A 112 -21.42 0.93 -7.45
C ALA A 112 -20.68 1.52 -8.66
N HIS A 113 -21.40 2.20 -9.55
CA HIS A 113 -20.80 2.88 -10.70
C HIS A 113 -19.97 4.10 -10.28
N GLU A 114 -20.45 4.90 -9.33
CA GLU A 114 -19.65 6.01 -8.78
C GLU A 114 -18.34 5.51 -8.15
N LEU A 115 -18.42 4.46 -7.32
CA LEU A 115 -17.24 3.85 -6.69
C LEU A 115 -16.26 3.29 -7.74
N TYR A 116 -16.79 2.65 -8.78
CA TYR A 116 -15.99 2.12 -9.88
C TYR A 116 -15.22 3.22 -10.61
N LEU A 117 -15.90 4.30 -11.03
CA LEU A 117 -15.26 5.42 -11.73
C LEU A 117 -14.19 6.10 -10.87
N ASN A 118 -14.52 6.38 -9.61
CA ASN A 118 -13.58 6.96 -8.66
C ASN A 118 -12.34 6.08 -8.45
N TYR A 119 -12.55 4.77 -8.33
CA TYR A 119 -11.46 3.80 -8.18
C TYR A 119 -10.58 3.73 -9.44
N MET A 120 -11.17 3.65 -10.63
CA MET A 120 -10.44 3.64 -11.90
C MET A 120 -9.61 4.92 -12.08
N GLN A 121 -10.15 6.09 -11.71
CA GLN A 121 -9.43 7.35 -11.69
C GLN A 121 -8.19 7.27 -10.79
N VAL A 122 -8.35 6.84 -9.53
CA VAL A 122 -7.25 6.71 -8.58
C VAL A 122 -6.19 5.73 -9.10
N VAL A 123 -6.58 4.56 -9.61
CA VAL A 123 -5.65 3.58 -10.18
C VAL A 123 -4.88 4.18 -11.37
N GLY A 124 -5.57 4.89 -12.26
CA GLY A 124 -4.93 5.59 -13.38
C GLY A 124 -3.91 6.64 -12.93
N ASP A 125 -4.23 7.40 -11.89
CA ASP A 125 -3.32 8.40 -11.31
C ASP A 125 -2.11 7.76 -10.63
N LEU A 126 -2.29 6.62 -9.95
CA LEU A 126 -1.20 5.84 -9.37
C LEU A 126 -0.25 5.30 -10.44
N HIS A 127 -0.79 4.69 -11.50
CA HIS A 127 0.03 4.21 -12.62
C HIS A 127 0.80 5.35 -13.29
N ARG A 128 0.17 6.52 -13.44
CA ARG A 128 0.85 7.71 -13.98
C ARG A 128 2.00 8.15 -13.07
N ALA A 129 1.74 8.31 -11.78
CA ALA A 129 2.76 8.71 -10.82
C ALA A 129 3.93 7.70 -10.76
N ALA A 130 3.64 6.40 -10.86
CA ALA A 130 4.65 5.36 -10.88
C ALA A 130 5.51 5.39 -12.15
N ARG A 131 4.92 5.63 -13.33
CA ARG A 131 5.68 5.80 -14.59
C ARG A 131 6.57 7.05 -14.61
N GLU A 132 6.15 8.11 -13.93
CA GLU A 132 6.91 9.37 -13.85
C GLU A 132 8.06 9.30 -12.84
N SER A 133 8.00 8.37 -11.89
CA SER A 133 9.06 8.13 -10.92
C SER A 133 10.20 7.33 -11.56
N ARG A 134 11.38 7.95 -11.67
CA ARG A 134 12.57 7.35 -12.30
C ARG A 134 13.15 6.16 -11.51
N ASP A 135 12.82 6.09 -10.22
CA ASP A 135 13.32 5.09 -9.26
C ASP A 135 12.18 4.22 -8.71
N ALA A 136 10.94 4.36 -9.21
CA ALA A 136 9.84 3.54 -8.73
C ALA A 136 10.10 2.07 -9.06
N ALA A 137 9.94 1.25 -8.03
CA ALA A 137 9.59 -0.15 -8.18
C ALA A 137 8.57 -0.28 -9.33
N ASP A 138 8.79 -1.24 -10.24
CA ASP A 138 7.93 -1.59 -11.39
C ASP A 138 6.50 -1.04 -11.24
N PRO A 139 5.99 -0.18 -12.14
CA PRO A 139 4.73 0.55 -11.97
C PRO A 139 3.49 -0.28 -11.56
N GLY A 140 3.53 -1.61 -11.71
CA GLY A 140 2.56 -2.55 -11.16
C GLY A 140 2.71 -2.91 -9.67
N LEU A 141 3.67 -2.33 -8.92
CA LEU A 141 4.03 -2.73 -7.53
C LEU A 141 3.44 -1.85 -6.42
N VAL A 142 2.82 -0.70 -6.72
CA VAL A 142 2.25 0.15 -5.67
C VAL A 142 0.87 -0.36 -5.29
N ARG A 143 0.76 -0.96 -4.09
CA ARG A 143 -0.50 -1.42 -3.53
C ARG A 143 -1.37 -0.23 -3.15
N LEU A 144 -2.52 -0.10 -3.79
CA LEU A 144 -3.60 0.74 -3.30
C LEU A 144 -4.25 0.07 -2.09
N VAL A 145 -4.38 0.79 -0.98
CA VAL A 145 -5.19 0.39 0.18
C VAL A 145 -6.42 1.28 0.23
N ALA A 146 -7.59 0.75 -0.13
CA ALA A 146 -8.84 1.48 -0.12
C ALA A 146 -9.32 1.70 1.33
N VAL A 147 -9.21 2.95 1.81
CA VAL A 147 -9.54 3.31 3.20
C VAL A 147 -11.05 3.48 3.35
N SER A 148 -11.71 2.45 3.86
CA SER A 148 -13.17 2.34 3.98
C SER A 148 -13.73 2.70 5.35
N LYS A 149 -12.91 3.30 6.23
CA LYS A 149 -13.36 3.76 7.56
C LYS A 149 -14.61 4.62 7.46
N THR A 150 -15.58 4.39 8.34
CA THR A 150 -16.89 5.05 8.38
C THR A 150 -17.82 4.79 7.19
N LYS A 151 -17.39 3.98 6.21
CA LYS A 151 -18.23 3.59 5.05
C LYS A 151 -18.95 2.27 5.32
N PRO A 152 -20.18 2.10 4.82
CA PRO A 152 -20.95 0.88 5.04
C PRO A 152 -20.29 -0.32 4.33
N ALA A 153 -20.52 -1.53 4.86
CA ALA A 153 -20.04 -2.77 4.23
C ALA A 153 -20.53 -2.92 2.78
N SER A 154 -21.69 -2.34 2.45
CA SER A 154 -22.22 -2.32 1.08
C SER A 154 -21.32 -1.61 0.07
N ASP A 155 -20.64 -0.53 0.46
CA ASP A 155 -19.72 0.19 -0.43
C ASP A 155 -18.47 -0.66 -0.71
N ILE A 156 -17.97 -1.36 0.33
CA ILE A 156 -16.82 -2.26 0.21
C ILE A 156 -17.16 -3.45 -0.69
N LEU A 157 -18.33 -4.07 -0.46
CA LEU A 157 -18.78 -5.19 -1.29
C LEU A 157 -18.99 -4.75 -2.75
N ALA A 158 -19.63 -3.60 -2.98
CA ALA A 158 -19.85 -3.07 -4.32
C ALA A 158 -18.52 -2.85 -5.06
N LEU A 159 -17.54 -2.21 -4.39
CA LEU A 159 -16.21 -2.01 -4.97
C LEU A 159 -15.51 -3.35 -5.26
N TYR A 160 -15.49 -4.27 -4.30
CA TYR A 160 -14.91 -5.61 -4.48
C TYR A 160 -15.55 -6.37 -5.64
N GLU A 161 -16.88 -6.31 -5.79
CA GLU A 161 -17.58 -7.02 -6.85
C GLU A 161 -17.30 -6.43 -8.24
N CYS A 162 -17.20 -5.11 -8.38
CA CYS A 162 -16.96 -4.48 -9.68
C CYS A 162 -15.48 -4.42 -10.08
N THR A 163 -14.52 -4.38 -9.14
CA THR A 163 -13.09 -4.22 -9.46
C THR A 163 -12.20 -5.39 -9.04
N ARG A 164 -12.69 -6.28 -8.18
CA ARG A 164 -11.91 -7.32 -7.46
C ARG A 164 -10.82 -6.78 -6.55
N HIS A 165 -10.82 -5.48 -6.26
CA HIS A 165 -9.94 -4.90 -5.27
C HIS A 165 -10.17 -5.51 -3.90
N ASP A 166 -9.12 -6.03 -3.26
CA ASP A 166 -9.20 -6.82 -2.03
C ASP A 166 -8.50 -6.17 -0.81
N HIS A 167 -7.65 -5.18 -1.00
CA HIS A 167 -6.91 -4.50 0.07
C HIS A 167 -7.66 -3.31 0.68
N PHE A 168 -8.25 -3.49 1.87
CA PHE A 168 -9.04 -2.45 2.54
C PHE A 168 -8.45 -2.03 3.89
N GLY A 169 -8.46 -0.71 4.13
CA GLY A 169 -7.93 -0.08 5.35
C GLY A 169 -9.02 0.37 6.32
N GLU A 170 -8.94 -0.06 7.58
CA GLU A 170 -9.84 0.34 8.66
C GLU A 170 -9.10 0.97 9.85
N ASN A 171 -9.75 1.95 10.48
CA ASN A 171 -9.17 2.68 11.61
C ASN A 171 -9.70 2.20 12.98
N TYR A 172 -10.88 1.57 13.02
CA TYR A 172 -11.56 1.25 14.26
C TYR A 172 -11.74 -0.26 14.40
N VAL A 173 -11.23 -0.83 15.50
CA VAL A 173 -11.21 -2.29 15.71
C VAL A 173 -12.61 -2.90 15.63
N GLN A 174 -13.60 -2.28 16.27
CA GLN A 174 -14.97 -2.83 16.26
C GLN A 174 -15.60 -2.77 14.88
N GLU A 175 -15.41 -1.68 14.15
CA GLU A 175 -15.88 -1.53 12.77
C GLU A 175 -15.29 -2.60 11.86
N LEU A 176 -13.98 -2.85 11.99
CA LEU A 176 -13.29 -3.90 11.24
C LEU A 176 -13.80 -5.30 11.61
N VAL A 177 -14.03 -5.58 12.89
CA VAL A 177 -14.59 -6.87 13.35
C VAL A 177 -15.95 -7.14 12.73
N ASP A 178 -16.81 -6.13 12.68
CA ASP A 178 -18.16 -6.29 12.16
C ASP A 178 -18.14 -6.45 10.63
N LYS A 179 -17.36 -5.62 9.92
CA LYS A 179 -17.12 -5.76 8.47
C LYS A 179 -16.53 -7.12 8.09
N ALA A 180 -15.56 -7.61 8.85
CA ALA A 180 -14.91 -8.90 8.57
C ALA A 180 -15.82 -10.12 8.82
N LYS A 181 -16.98 -9.96 9.47
CA LYS A 181 -18.01 -11.01 9.56
C LYS A 181 -18.97 -10.99 8.38
N GLU A 182 -19.28 -9.80 7.88
CA GLU A 182 -20.28 -9.59 6.83
C GLU A 182 -19.70 -9.75 5.42
N LEU A 183 -18.40 -9.47 5.23
CA LEU A 183 -17.75 -9.39 3.93
C LEU A 183 -16.94 -10.65 3.57
N PRO A 184 -16.63 -10.84 2.26
CA PRO A 184 -15.87 -12.00 1.79
C PRO A 184 -14.55 -12.21 2.53
N ARG A 185 -14.22 -13.47 2.84
CA ARG A 185 -12.94 -13.86 3.48
C ARG A 185 -11.71 -13.64 2.61
N THR A 186 -11.89 -13.42 1.32
CA THR A 186 -10.83 -13.09 0.36
C THR A 186 -10.30 -11.67 0.53
N LEU A 187 -11.02 -10.78 1.23
CA LEU A 187 -10.52 -9.43 1.51
C LEU A 187 -9.28 -9.48 2.40
N GLN A 188 -8.35 -8.58 2.13
CA GLN A 188 -7.09 -8.41 2.84
C GLN A 188 -7.23 -7.17 3.73
N TRP A 189 -7.45 -7.37 5.04
CA TRP A 189 -7.66 -6.24 5.94
C TRP A 189 -6.36 -5.62 6.44
N HIS A 190 -6.22 -4.33 6.24
CA HIS A 190 -5.18 -3.48 6.80
C HIS A 190 -5.75 -2.72 8.00
N PHE A 191 -5.15 -2.90 9.18
CA PHE A 191 -5.46 -2.04 10.31
C PHE A 191 -4.50 -0.84 10.33
N ILE A 192 -5.06 0.36 10.12
CA ILE A 192 -4.31 1.61 9.88
C ILE A 192 -4.69 2.73 10.87
N GLY A 193 -5.45 2.40 11.92
CA GLY A 193 -5.78 3.32 13.01
C GLY A 193 -4.91 3.11 14.24
N HIS A 194 -4.90 4.05 15.19
CA HIS A 194 -4.15 3.86 16.42
C HIS A 194 -4.67 2.64 17.22
N LEU A 195 -3.79 1.66 17.47
CA LEU A 195 -4.14 0.43 18.15
C LEU A 195 -3.84 0.52 19.65
N GLN A 196 -4.90 0.60 20.46
CA GLN A 196 -4.76 0.43 21.90
C GLN A 196 -4.37 -1.01 22.24
N THR A 197 -3.38 -1.20 23.11
CA THR A 197 -2.85 -2.53 23.49
C THR A 197 -3.93 -3.52 23.93
N ASN A 198 -4.94 -3.06 24.69
CA ASN A 198 -6.04 -3.91 25.16
C ASN A 198 -6.99 -4.38 24.04
N LYS A 199 -6.92 -3.78 22.84
CA LYS A 199 -7.70 -4.18 21.66
C LYS A 199 -6.95 -5.15 20.75
N ALA A 200 -5.65 -5.38 20.97
CA ALA A 200 -4.85 -6.33 20.19
C ALA A 200 -5.47 -7.74 20.18
N LYS A 201 -5.98 -8.21 21.32
CA LYS A 201 -6.70 -9.50 21.43
C LYS A 201 -7.90 -9.58 20.48
N VAL A 202 -8.69 -8.52 20.39
CA VAL A 202 -9.90 -8.51 19.56
C VAL A 202 -9.51 -8.44 18.09
N LEU A 203 -8.58 -7.56 17.75
CA LEU A 203 -8.12 -7.37 16.37
C LEU A 203 -7.53 -8.66 15.77
N THR A 204 -6.63 -9.33 16.51
CA THR A 204 -5.95 -10.56 16.07
C THR A 204 -6.88 -11.77 15.90
N SER A 205 -8.12 -11.70 16.39
CA SER A 205 -9.11 -12.76 16.16
C SER A 205 -9.71 -12.77 14.74
N ILE A 206 -9.44 -11.74 13.93
CA ILE A 206 -9.93 -11.63 12.55
C ILE A 206 -9.08 -12.55 11.65
N PRO A 207 -9.68 -13.57 10.99
CA PRO A 207 -8.94 -14.56 10.20
C PRO A 207 -8.16 -13.97 9.02
N ASN A 208 -8.76 -13.03 8.29
CA ASN A 208 -8.18 -12.41 7.11
C ASN A 208 -7.58 -11.02 7.41
N LEU A 209 -7.04 -10.86 8.63
CA LEU A 209 -6.21 -9.69 8.98
C LEU A 209 -4.87 -9.82 8.26
N TYR A 210 -4.67 -9.01 7.22
CA TYR A 210 -3.48 -9.07 6.39
C TYR A 210 -2.28 -8.40 7.06
N VAL A 211 -2.47 -7.18 7.59
CA VAL A 211 -1.38 -6.40 8.19
C VAL A 211 -1.89 -5.42 9.25
N VAL A 212 -1.09 -5.19 10.29
CA VAL A 212 -1.26 -4.07 11.23
C VAL A 212 -0.17 -3.03 10.97
N GLU A 213 -0.54 -1.86 10.48
CA GLU A 213 0.45 -0.88 10.00
C GLU A 213 0.91 0.12 11.06
N THR A 214 0.26 0.14 12.22
CA THR A 214 0.37 1.17 13.24
C THR A 214 1.09 0.69 14.49
N VAL A 215 2.04 -0.24 14.36
CA VAL A 215 2.78 -0.73 15.53
C VAL A 215 3.81 0.32 15.93
N ASP A 216 3.58 1.00 17.05
CA ASP A 216 4.36 2.15 17.51
C ASP A 216 5.27 1.85 18.71
N SER A 217 5.23 0.61 19.22
CA SER A 217 5.95 0.23 20.42
C SER A 217 6.18 -1.27 20.52
N LEU A 218 7.29 -1.67 21.16
CA LEU A 218 7.58 -3.07 21.46
C LEU A 218 6.50 -3.71 22.35
N LYS A 219 5.89 -2.92 23.26
CA LYS A 219 4.79 -3.39 24.11
C LYS A 219 3.59 -3.85 23.26
N LEU A 220 3.22 -3.07 22.24
CA LEU A 220 2.14 -3.43 21.35
C LEU A 220 2.50 -4.67 20.51
N ALA A 221 3.74 -4.74 19.98
CA ALA A 221 4.22 -5.90 19.25
C ALA A 221 4.13 -7.19 20.09
N ARG A 222 4.56 -7.17 21.35
CA ARG A 222 4.47 -8.35 22.24
C ARG A 222 3.03 -8.82 22.47
N GLU A 223 2.07 -7.91 22.60
CA GLU A 223 0.66 -8.30 22.76
C GLU A 223 0.05 -8.79 21.45
N LEU A 224 0.45 -8.26 20.30
CA LEU A 224 0.07 -8.81 18.98
C LEU A 224 0.61 -10.23 18.79
N ASP A 225 1.90 -10.46 19.04
CA ASP A 225 2.55 -11.77 18.92
C ASP A 225 1.81 -12.83 19.77
N LYS A 226 1.65 -12.53 21.06
CA LYS A 226 0.98 -13.39 22.04
C LYS A 226 -0.45 -13.75 21.63
N HIS A 227 -1.22 -12.80 21.10
CA HIS A 227 -2.60 -13.04 20.73
C HIS A 227 -2.75 -13.69 19.36
N TRP A 228 -1.92 -13.33 18.38
CA TRP A 228 -1.87 -14.02 17.09
C TRP A 228 -1.54 -15.50 17.26
N GLY A 229 -0.48 -15.81 18.01
CA GLY A 229 -0.08 -17.19 18.30
C GLY A 229 -1.16 -18.00 19.03
N LYS A 230 -2.03 -17.36 19.82
CA LYS A 230 -3.18 -18.02 20.47
C LYS A 230 -4.36 -18.25 19.53
N HIS A 231 -4.71 -17.25 18.71
CA HIS A 231 -5.88 -17.30 17.85
C HIS A 231 -5.67 -18.21 16.64
N HIS A 232 -4.44 -18.29 16.13
CA HIS A 232 -4.12 -18.99 14.88
C HIS A 232 -3.25 -20.24 15.06
N ALA A 233 -3.04 -20.70 16.30
CA ALA A 233 -2.25 -21.90 16.61
C ALA A 233 -2.78 -23.16 15.90
N ALA A 234 -4.11 -23.28 15.81
CA ALA A 234 -4.78 -24.44 15.23
C ALA A 234 -4.76 -24.43 13.69
N THR A 235 -4.85 -23.25 13.09
CA THR A 235 -4.89 -23.05 11.64
C THR A 235 -3.50 -22.96 11.02
N ARG A 236 -2.45 -22.72 11.83
CA ARG A 236 -1.06 -22.54 11.39
C ARG A 236 -0.95 -21.44 10.32
N GLU A 237 -1.66 -20.34 10.53
CA GLU A 237 -1.51 -19.15 9.70
C GLU A 237 -0.05 -18.67 9.72
N PRO A 238 0.44 -18.02 8.64
CA PRO A 238 1.74 -17.38 8.66
C PRO A 238 1.82 -16.32 9.77
N PRO A 239 3.04 -15.90 10.15
CA PRO A 239 3.23 -14.80 11.08
C PRO A 239 2.47 -13.54 10.61
N LEU A 240 1.86 -12.83 11.56
CA LEU A 240 1.14 -11.59 11.27
C LEU A 240 2.12 -10.55 10.74
N ARG A 241 1.83 -10.03 9.54
CA ARG A 241 2.57 -8.92 8.97
C ARG A 241 2.31 -7.66 9.80
N ILE A 242 3.38 -6.95 10.14
CA ILE A 242 3.29 -5.67 10.82
C ILE A 242 4.14 -4.64 10.11
N PHE A 243 3.66 -3.39 10.08
CA PHE A 243 4.50 -2.23 9.83
C PHE A 243 4.77 -1.48 11.13
N LEU A 244 6.00 -1.00 11.27
CA LEU A 244 6.37 -0.13 12.37
C LEU A 244 6.10 1.32 11.99
N GLN A 245 5.29 2.00 12.80
CA GLN A 245 4.94 3.40 12.55
C GLN A 245 6.09 4.30 12.99
N ALA A 246 6.66 5.05 12.05
CA ALA A 246 7.66 6.08 12.31
C ALA A 246 6.99 7.45 12.48
N ASN A 247 7.48 8.23 13.42
CA ASN A 247 7.12 9.64 13.52
C ASN A 247 8.13 10.47 12.73
N THR A 248 7.85 10.68 11.45
CA THR A 248 8.73 11.41 10.53
C THR A 248 8.60 12.94 10.62
N SER A 249 7.56 13.46 11.28
CA SER A 249 7.35 14.92 11.36
C SER A 249 8.15 15.59 12.48
N GLY A 250 8.69 14.81 13.42
CA GLY A 250 9.43 15.34 14.57
C GLY A 250 8.57 15.98 15.67
N GLU A 251 7.24 15.91 15.57
CA GLU A 251 6.33 16.43 16.59
C GLU A 251 6.15 15.40 17.71
N SER A 252 6.47 15.77 18.96
CA SER A 252 6.39 14.86 20.11
C SER A 252 4.97 14.36 20.44
N SER A 253 3.94 15.02 19.92
CA SER A 253 2.52 14.66 20.10
C SER A 253 2.05 13.54 19.18
N LYS A 254 2.80 13.22 18.11
CA LYS A 254 2.41 12.19 17.13
C LYS A 254 2.90 10.81 17.55
N ALA A 255 2.07 9.80 17.27
CA ALA A 255 2.40 8.40 17.50
C ALA A 255 3.48 7.89 16.53
N GLY A 256 4.22 6.88 16.97
CA GLY A 256 5.30 6.24 16.21
C GLY A 256 6.66 6.39 16.87
N PHE A 257 7.64 5.65 16.36
CA PHE A 257 9.02 5.73 16.82
C PHE A 257 9.62 7.10 16.46
N ALA A 258 10.15 7.79 17.47
CA ALA A 258 10.73 9.13 17.32
C ALA A 258 12.14 9.10 16.70
N THR A 259 12.84 7.97 16.77
CA THR A 259 14.20 7.82 16.23
C THR A 259 14.36 6.48 15.52
N VAL A 260 15.22 6.47 14.49
CA VAL A 260 15.58 5.24 13.76
C VAL A 260 16.26 4.22 14.66
N THR A 261 17.06 4.66 15.63
CA THR A 261 17.75 3.77 16.59
C THR A 261 16.76 2.96 17.43
N ALA A 262 15.75 3.61 18.01
CA ALA A 262 14.73 2.91 18.80
C ALA A 262 13.89 1.95 17.94
N LEU A 263 13.65 2.33 16.68
CA LEU A 263 12.98 1.46 15.72
C LEU A 263 13.83 0.22 15.40
N ILE A 264 15.11 0.39 15.10
CA ILE A 264 16.05 -0.71 14.83
C ILE A 264 16.13 -1.66 16.03
N GLU A 265 16.32 -1.14 17.25
CA GLU A 265 16.33 -1.96 18.47
C GLU A 265 15.05 -2.78 18.64
N THR A 266 13.90 -2.18 18.29
CA THR A 266 12.61 -2.87 18.31
C THR A 266 12.54 -3.97 17.24
N VAL A 267 12.99 -3.70 16.01
CA VAL A 267 13.07 -4.71 14.94
C VAL A 267 13.93 -5.89 15.38
N ARG A 268 15.13 -5.65 15.93
CA ARG A 268 16.01 -6.70 16.45
C ARG A 268 15.30 -7.57 17.48
N THR A 269 14.61 -6.95 18.44
CA THR A 269 13.86 -7.66 19.48
C THR A 269 12.73 -8.50 18.90
N ILE A 270 11.95 -7.94 17.96
CA ILE A 270 10.87 -8.66 17.28
C ILE A 270 11.42 -9.89 16.55
N ARG A 271 12.49 -9.72 15.78
CA ARG A 271 13.11 -10.80 14.99
C ARG A 271 13.74 -11.89 15.86
N ALA A 272 14.19 -11.55 17.05
CA ALA A 272 14.80 -12.50 17.99
C ALA A 272 13.77 -13.27 18.83
N GLU A 273 12.65 -12.63 19.21
CA GLU A 273 11.77 -13.16 20.26
C GLU A 273 10.33 -13.42 19.81
N LEU A 274 9.83 -12.76 18.76
CA LEU A 274 8.39 -12.72 18.44
C LEU A 274 8.08 -13.50 17.14
N SER A 275 8.07 -14.82 17.27
CA SER A 275 7.90 -15.77 16.17
C SER A 275 6.56 -15.68 15.41
N ASN A 276 5.54 -15.08 16.01
CA ASN A 276 4.21 -14.96 15.40
C ASN A 276 4.04 -13.67 14.61
N LEU A 277 5.09 -12.84 14.50
CA LEU A 277 5.09 -11.60 13.74
C LEU A 277 6.13 -11.65 12.61
N GLN A 278 5.82 -10.96 11.52
CA GLN A 278 6.74 -10.65 10.44
C GLN A 278 6.85 -9.13 10.31
N VAL A 279 8.06 -8.59 10.47
CA VAL A 279 8.32 -7.18 10.14
C VAL A 279 8.30 -7.06 8.62
N ALA A 280 7.19 -6.53 8.10
CA ALA A 280 6.93 -6.47 6.67
C ALA A 280 7.30 -5.11 6.06
N GLY A 281 7.41 -4.07 6.87
CA GLY A 281 7.57 -2.70 6.37
C GLY A 281 7.56 -1.63 7.45
N LEU A 282 7.64 -0.37 7.00
CA LEU A 282 7.50 0.83 7.81
C LEU A 282 6.30 1.65 7.34
N MET A 283 5.72 2.42 8.24
CA MET A 283 4.59 3.29 7.95
C MET A 283 4.82 4.69 8.50
N THR A 284 4.44 5.72 7.74
CA THR A 284 4.25 7.07 8.29
C THR A 284 2.94 7.70 7.83
N ILE A 285 2.37 8.51 8.72
CA ILE A 285 1.27 9.43 8.37
C ILE A 285 1.83 10.70 7.73
N GLY A 286 3.03 11.13 8.14
CA GLY A 286 3.62 12.41 7.76
C GLY A 286 2.93 13.63 8.39
N GLU A 287 3.40 14.80 8.00
CA GLU A 287 2.80 16.10 8.28
C GLU A 287 2.20 16.70 7.00
N PRO A 288 0.97 17.25 7.07
CA PRO A 288 0.35 17.89 5.91
C PRO A 288 1.26 18.94 5.27
N GLY A 289 1.49 18.82 3.97
CA GLY A 289 2.37 19.73 3.21
C GLY A 289 3.87 19.45 3.35
N CYS A 290 4.28 18.45 4.12
CA CYS A 290 5.69 18.07 4.31
C CYS A 290 6.05 16.70 3.71
N GLY A 291 5.23 16.16 2.80
CA GLY A 291 5.40 14.82 2.23
C GLY A 291 6.81 14.54 1.67
N ASP A 292 7.41 15.49 0.95
CA ASP A 292 8.75 15.28 0.36
C ASP A 292 9.83 15.02 1.42
N ARG A 293 9.82 15.79 2.54
CA ARG A 293 10.72 15.60 3.68
C ARG A 293 10.44 14.30 4.42
N ASP A 294 9.18 14.08 4.74
CA ASP A 294 8.75 13.00 5.63
C ASP A 294 8.89 11.62 4.96
N PHE A 295 8.56 11.53 3.66
CA PHE A 295 8.67 10.29 2.90
C PHE A 295 10.13 9.94 2.58
N ALA A 296 10.97 10.93 2.26
CA ALA A 296 12.42 10.72 2.17
C ALA A 296 13.01 10.21 3.50
N THR A 297 12.53 10.75 4.63
CA THR A 297 12.96 10.30 5.96
C THR A 297 12.57 8.84 6.20
N LEU A 298 11.34 8.44 5.88
CA LEU A 298 10.90 7.06 6.03
C LEU A 298 11.72 6.10 5.15
N HIS A 299 11.97 6.47 3.90
CA HIS A 299 12.80 5.67 2.98
C HIS A 299 14.20 5.44 3.55
N ASN A 300 14.87 6.52 3.99
CA ASN A 300 16.20 6.43 4.60
C ASN A 300 16.22 5.60 5.90
N TRP A 301 15.12 5.57 6.65
CA TRP A 301 15.00 4.72 7.84
C TRP A 301 14.86 3.25 7.46
N ALA A 302 14.10 2.92 6.40
CA ALA A 302 14.00 1.56 5.91
C ALA A 302 15.35 1.01 5.43
N GLU A 303 16.12 1.79 4.66
CA GLU A 303 17.48 1.38 4.26
C GLU A 303 18.38 1.10 5.46
N GLN A 304 18.32 1.93 6.51
CA GLN A 304 19.10 1.71 7.74
C GLN A 304 18.67 0.45 8.48
N VAL A 305 17.37 0.16 8.54
CA VAL A 305 16.84 -1.08 9.16
C VAL A 305 17.27 -2.30 8.37
N GLU A 306 17.22 -2.24 7.04
CA GLU A 306 17.66 -3.33 6.17
C GLU A 306 19.15 -3.61 6.31
N GLN A 307 19.99 -2.57 6.27
CA GLN A 307 21.43 -2.69 6.48
C GLN A 307 21.77 -3.26 7.87
N ASP A 308 21.00 -2.89 8.90
CA ASP A 308 21.16 -3.45 10.23
C ASP A 308 20.76 -4.92 10.30
N ALA A 309 19.63 -5.27 9.67
CA ALA A 309 19.14 -6.63 9.60
C ALA A 309 20.09 -7.56 8.83
N GLU A 310 20.68 -7.09 7.71
CA GLU A 310 21.69 -7.84 6.96
C GLU A 310 22.94 -8.14 7.80
N LYS A 311 23.43 -7.16 8.58
CA LYS A 311 24.54 -7.37 9.51
C LYS A 311 24.16 -8.39 10.59
N LEU A 312 22.96 -8.24 11.15
CA LEU A 312 22.49 -9.14 12.19
C LEU A 312 22.31 -10.58 11.68
N ASP A 313 21.89 -10.76 10.43
CA ASP A 313 21.73 -12.08 9.82
C ASP A 313 23.08 -12.80 9.61
N GLN A 314 24.16 -12.03 9.39
CA GLN A 314 25.52 -12.55 9.34
C GLN A 314 26.03 -12.96 10.72
N GLU A 315 25.68 -12.21 11.77
CA GLU A 315 26.11 -12.45 13.14
C GLU A 315 25.28 -13.54 13.84
N THR A 316 23.98 -13.60 13.55
CA THR A 316 23.00 -14.47 14.22
C THR A 316 22.13 -15.18 13.17
N PRO A 317 22.58 -16.34 12.66
CA PRO A 317 21.78 -17.10 11.71
C PRO A 317 20.50 -17.65 12.38
N ASN A 318 19.41 -17.76 11.60
CA ASN A 318 18.08 -18.27 12.00
C ASN A 318 17.18 -17.29 12.78
N LEU A 319 17.36 -15.98 12.61
CA LEU A 319 16.36 -15.01 13.09
C LEU A 319 15.03 -15.12 12.33
N HIS A 320 13.95 -14.67 12.97
CA HIS A 320 12.65 -14.65 12.32
C HIS A 320 12.65 -13.75 11.08
N ALA A 321 11.80 -14.15 10.13
CA ALA A 321 11.73 -13.56 8.82
C ALA A 321 11.37 -12.08 8.88
N MET A 322 12.10 -11.29 8.11
CA MET A 322 11.80 -9.89 7.79
C MET A 322 11.60 -9.82 6.27
N SER A 323 10.67 -9.00 5.80
CA SER A 323 10.57 -8.72 4.37
C SER A 323 11.80 -7.96 3.91
N HIS A 324 12.30 -8.31 2.72
CA HIS A 324 13.39 -7.60 2.08
C HIS A 324 13.11 -7.52 0.56
N PRO A 325 12.98 -6.31 -0.02
CA PRO A 325 12.96 -5.03 0.67
C PRO A 325 11.73 -4.87 1.60
N LEU A 326 11.83 -3.96 2.56
CA LEU A 326 10.75 -3.52 3.43
C LEU A 326 9.72 -2.73 2.63
N GLU A 327 8.45 -2.99 2.90
CA GLU A 327 7.36 -2.21 2.33
C GLU A 327 7.28 -0.83 3.00
N LEU A 328 7.12 0.22 2.20
CA LEU A 328 6.85 1.57 2.67
C LEU A 328 5.36 1.90 2.52
N SER A 329 4.69 2.15 3.64
CA SER A 329 3.31 2.63 3.67
C SER A 329 3.27 4.12 3.97
N MET A 330 3.11 4.90 2.91
CA MET A 330 3.07 6.36 2.96
C MET A 330 2.36 6.92 1.72
N GLY A 331 1.76 8.10 1.88
CA GLY A 331 0.90 8.69 0.87
C GLY A 331 -0.59 8.41 1.10
N MET A 332 -1.37 9.48 1.04
CA MET A 332 -2.82 9.54 1.09
C MET A 332 -3.35 10.32 -0.11
N SER A 333 -4.66 10.58 -0.17
CA SER A 333 -5.33 11.24 -1.31
C SER A 333 -4.63 12.50 -1.83
N ASP A 334 -3.95 13.27 -0.97
CA ASP A 334 -3.38 14.57 -1.34
C ASP A 334 -1.88 14.50 -1.71
N ASP A 335 -1.19 13.41 -1.40
CA ASP A 335 0.28 13.32 -1.50
C ASP A 335 0.81 11.95 -1.95
N TYR A 336 -0.05 11.02 -2.42
CA TYR A 336 0.40 9.71 -2.92
C TYR A 336 1.39 9.81 -4.10
N ALA A 337 1.28 10.83 -4.96
CA ALA A 337 2.22 11.01 -6.06
C ALA A 337 3.64 11.33 -5.56
N VAL A 338 3.75 12.15 -4.50
CA VAL A 338 5.02 12.44 -3.84
C VAL A 338 5.53 11.20 -3.12
N ALA A 339 4.64 10.43 -2.48
CA ALA A 339 5.00 9.18 -1.81
C ALA A 339 5.60 8.14 -2.78
N ILE A 340 5.01 7.98 -3.96
CA ILE A 340 5.51 7.06 -5.00
C ILE A 340 6.88 7.48 -5.52
N LYS A 341 7.12 8.78 -5.69
CA LYS A 341 8.45 9.32 -6.04
C LYS A 341 9.52 8.92 -5.02
N HIS A 342 9.15 8.78 -3.74
CA HIS A 342 10.03 8.35 -2.65
C HIS A 342 9.96 6.84 -2.36
N GLY A 343 9.45 6.04 -3.30
CA GLY A 343 9.47 4.57 -3.18
C GLY A 343 8.33 3.96 -2.36
N SER A 344 7.19 4.66 -2.19
CA SER A 344 6.03 4.06 -1.53
C SER A 344 5.56 2.80 -2.23
N THR A 345 5.32 1.76 -1.45
CA THR A 345 4.79 0.46 -1.91
C THR A 345 3.32 0.29 -1.53
N ASN A 346 2.82 1.10 -0.60
CA ASN A 346 1.45 1.07 -0.10
C ASN A 346 0.94 2.51 0.05
N VAL A 347 -0.10 2.86 -0.70
CA VAL A 347 -0.77 4.17 -0.62
C VAL A 347 -2.19 4.02 -0.07
N ARG A 348 -2.58 4.90 0.84
CA ARG A 348 -3.83 4.76 1.62
C ARG A 348 -4.85 5.81 1.21
N VAL A 349 -5.74 5.46 0.28
CA VAL A 349 -6.68 6.42 -0.34
C VAL A 349 -8.10 6.15 0.12
N GLY A 350 -8.79 7.19 0.62
CA GLY A 350 -10.15 7.06 1.14
C GLY A 350 -11.14 7.97 0.43
N SER A 351 -11.01 9.29 0.66
CA SER A 351 -11.95 10.30 0.15
C SER A 351 -12.09 10.28 -1.37
N ALA A 352 -11.01 10.04 -2.10
CA ALA A 352 -11.03 9.99 -3.56
C ALA A 352 -11.81 8.79 -4.11
N ILE A 353 -11.90 7.68 -3.34
CA ILE A 353 -12.64 6.48 -3.76
C ILE A 353 -14.09 6.55 -3.29
N PHE A 354 -14.29 6.75 -1.98
CA PHE A 354 -15.61 6.63 -1.36
C PHE A 354 -16.37 7.95 -1.23
N GLY A 355 -15.79 9.07 -1.65
CA GLY A 355 -16.35 10.40 -1.44
C GLY A 355 -16.32 10.87 0.02
N SER A 356 -16.95 12.01 0.28
CA SER A 356 -16.98 12.66 1.60
C SER A 356 -17.58 11.77 2.70
N ARG A 357 -17.23 12.05 3.96
CA ARG A 357 -17.73 11.26 5.10
C ARG A 357 -19.23 11.51 5.28
N THR A 358 -20.00 10.44 5.33
CA THR A 358 -21.39 10.51 5.78
C THR A 358 -21.36 10.57 7.31
N TYR A 359 -21.40 11.77 7.88
CA TYR A 359 -21.68 11.90 9.31
C TYR A 359 -23.05 11.29 9.56
N LYS A 360 -23.14 10.30 10.46
CA LYS A 360 -24.36 9.53 10.75
C LYS A 360 -25.57 10.46 10.83
N THR A 361 -26.37 10.47 9.77
CA THR A 361 -27.75 10.91 9.82
C THR A 361 -28.55 9.65 10.21
N SER A 362 -29.28 9.77 11.32
CA SER A 362 -30.10 8.80 12.09
C SER A 362 -30.15 7.32 11.67
N GLU A 363 -30.17 6.43 12.68
CA GLU A 363 -30.31 4.95 12.60
C GLU A 363 -31.42 4.44 11.66
N ALA A 364 -32.41 5.27 11.34
CA ALA A 364 -33.47 4.96 10.40
C ALA A 364 -32.96 4.69 8.97
N GLN A 365 -31.93 5.42 8.52
CA GLN A 365 -31.38 5.29 7.17
C GLN A 365 -30.58 3.98 7.01
N ALA A 366 -29.75 3.64 8.01
CA ALA A 366 -28.98 2.40 8.01
C ALA A 366 -29.87 1.14 8.01
N LYS A 367 -31.01 1.21 8.71
CA LYS A 367 -31.99 0.12 8.75
C LYS A 367 -32.72 -0.05 7.41
N ALA A 368 -33.00 1.06 6.72
CA ALA A 368 -33.59 1.05 5.38
C ALA A 368 -32.63 0.45 4.35
N ASP A 369 -31.34 0.82 4.40
CA ASP A 369 -30.33 0.32 3.46
C ASP A 369 -30.04 -1.17 3.66
N ALA A 370 -29.94 -1.63 4.91
CA ALA A 370 -29.80 -3.05 5.24
C ALA A 370 -31.00 -3.88 4.76
N ALA A 371 -32.23 -3.37 4.93
CA ALA A 371 -33.43 -4.03 4.43
C ALA A 371 -33.46 -4.12 2.89
N ARG A 372 -32.98 -3.08 2.20
CA ARG A 372 -32.90 -3.05 0.73
C ARG A 372 -31.86 -4.03 0.19
N MET A 373 -30.73 -4.17 0.89
CA MET A 373 -29.68 -5.15 0.62
C MET A 373 -30.19 -6.59 0.76
N ALA A 374 -30.88 -6.89 1.86
CA ALA A 374 -31.46 -8.21 2.11
C ALA A 374 -32.50 -8.59 1.04
N ALA A 375 -33.34 -7.63 0.62
CA ALA A 375 -34.31 -7.85 -0.45
C ALA A 375 -33.65 -8.15 -1.81
N ARG A 376 -32.51 -7.50 -2.11
CA ARG A 376 -31.78 -7.70 -3.37
C ARG A 376 -31.06 -9.05 -3.41
N LEU A 377 -30.50 -9.49 -2.28
CA LEU A 377 -29.91 -10.82 -2.13
C LEU A 377 -30.97 -11.93 -2.22
N ALA A 378 -32.15 -11.72 -1.61
CA ALA A 378 -33.27 -12.65 -1.73
C ALA A 378 -33.77 -12.76 -3.18
N ALA A 379 -33.91 -11.64 -3.90
CA ALA A 379 -34.32 -11.65 -5.31
C ALA A 379 -33.32 -12.38 -6.22
N LYS A 380 -32.02 -12.27 -5.94
CA LYS A 380 -30.95 -12.98 -6.67
C LYS A 380 -30.92 -14.48 -6.37
N ALA A 381 -31.35 -14.89 -5.17
CA ALA A 381 -31.50 -16.31 -4.82
C ALA A 381 -32.73 -16.94 -5.50
N THR A 382 -33.85 -16.21 -5.58
CA THR A 382 -35.08 -16.70 -6.23
C THR A 382 -34.91 -16.83 -7.75
N SER A 383 -34.15 -15.92 -8.40
CA SER A 383 -33.86 -16.03 -9.83
C SER A 383 -32.89 -17.17 -10.18
N ALA A 384 -32.00 -17.57 -9.26
CA ALA A 384 -31.11 -18.71 -9.43
C ALA A 384 -31.83 -20.08 -9.27
N SER A 385 -32.92 -20.13 -8.49
CA SER A 385 -33.71 -21.36 -8.29
C SER A 385 -34.67 -21.67 -9.45
N ALA A 386 -35.01 -20.68 -10.30
CA ALA A 386 -35.94 -20.86 -11.41
C ALA A 386 -35.29 -21.39 -12.70
N ALA A 387 -33.96 -21.58 -12.71
CA ALA A 387 -33.20 -21.96 -13.90
C ALA A 387 -32.81 -23.45 -13.98
N VAL A 388 -33.34 -24.31 -13.09
CA VAL A 388 -33.10 -25.75 -13.13
C VAL A 388 -34.42 -26.48 -13.40
N ASP A 389 -34.82 -26.50 -14.66
CA ASP A 389 -35.83 -27.44 -15.15
C ASP A 389 -35.11 -28.72 -15.64
N PRO A 390 -35.46 -29.92 -15.12
CA PRO A 390 -34.89 -31.16 -15.61
C PRO A 390 -35.57 -31.51 -16.94
N LYS A 391 -34.81 -31.46 -18.05
CA LYS A 391 -35.29 -32.01 -19.32
C LYS A 391 -35.47 -33.54 -19.18
N PRO A 392 -36.57 -34.11 -19.72
CA PRO A 392 -36.98 -35.49 -19.51
C PRO A 392 -36.06 -36.52 -20.16
#